data_AF-A0AAV9QLF8-F1
#
_entry.id   AF-A0AAV9QLF8-F1
#
_cell.length_a   1.000
_cell.length_b   1.000
_cell.length_c   1.000
_cell.angle_alpha   90.00
_cell.angle_beta   90.00
_cell.angle_gamma   90.00
#
_symmetry.space_group_name_H-M   'P 1'
#
loop_
_entity.id
_entity.type
_entity.pdbx_description
1 polymer ?
#
loop_
_entity_poly.entity_id
_entity_poly.type
_entity_poly.pdbx_seq_one_letter_code
_entity_poly.pdbx_strand_id
1 'polypeptide(L)'
;MRALTDVETQTLFTKLANYTGRSLTQLIAPSDSSDDDNDRHVFRLHESRVYYVRLSLANLATAVARDNLLSLGTCVGKFTKTGKFRLHITALDVIAPHARYKLWIKPNGEMPFLYGGNVVKAHVGRWSEDCPEHSGVVILAMDDTPLGFGVTARSTAEARKLEPTTVVAFRQGDVGEYLREEDSGKKLPDAHISMRQILADHFIWPRCRRDKQVTTPNVRPDPSAEWDVLRPGQSVGSTSFDTSFPGYVFHLDSTLTAWLSNFA
;
A
#
# COMPACT_ATOMS: atom_id res chain seq x y z
N MET A 1 8.98 -12.63 -14.96
CA MET A 1 7.51 -12.48 -14.89
C MET A 1 6.90 -12.87 -16.22
N ARG A 2 5.73 -13.51 -16.24
CA ARG A 2 5.04 -13.89 -17.49
C ARG A 2 3.70 -13.17 -17.65
N ALA A 3 3.19 -13.11 -18.89
CA ALA A 3 1.80 -12.76 -19.15
C ALA A 3 0.85 -13.86 -18.65
N LEU A 4 -0.39 -13.48 -18.30
CA LEU A 4 -1.45 -14.44 -17.99
C LEU A 4 -1.90 -15.15 -19.27
N THR A 5 -2.33 -16.39 -19.15
CA THR A 5 -3.02 -17.09 -20.24
C THR A 5 -4.48 -16.65 -20.33
N ASP A 6 -5.16 -16.97 -21.42
CA ASP A 6 -6.57 -16.58 -21.61
C ASP A 6 -7.48 -17.15 -20.51
N VAL A 7 -7.23 -18.40 -20.10
CA VAL A 7 -7.98 -19.08 -19.03
C VAL A 7 -7.75 -18.41 -17.67
N GLU A 8 -6.50 -18.07 -17.37
CA GLU A 8 -6.15 -17.35 -16.12
C GLU A 8 -6.74 -15.95 -16.10
N THR A 9 -6.77 -15.30 -17.25
CA THR A 9 -7.33 -13.96 -17.42
C THR A 9 -8.85 -13.98 -17.22
N GLN A 10 -9.55 -14.96 -17.78
CA GLN A 10 -10.98 -15.13 -17.59
C GLN A 10 -11.33 -15.40 -16.12
N THR A 11 -10.57 -16.26 -15.43
CA THR A 11 -10.81 -16.58 -14.02
C THR A 11 -10.52 -15.39 -13.09
N LEU A 12 -9.48 -14.60 -13.37
CA LEU A 12 -9.19 -13.34 -12.68
C LEU A 12 -10.35 -12.34 -12.84
N PHE A 13 -10.76 -12.08 -14.08
CA PHE A 13 -11.80 -11.08 -14.36
C PHE A 13 -13.18 -11.52 -13.87
N THR A 14 -13.50 -12.82 -13.90
CA THR A 14 -14.73 -13.34 -13.29
C THR A 14 -14.76 -13.02 -11.80
N LYS A 15 -13.62 -13.14 -11.09
CA LYS A 15 -13.55 -12.83 -9.65
C LYS A 15 -13.63 -11.34 -9.37
N LEU A 16 -12.99 -10.49 -10.19
CA LEU A 16 -13.03 -9.04 -10.05
C LEU A 16 -14.40 -8.44 -10.42
N ALA A 17 -15.06 -9.00 -11.43
CA ALA A 17 -16.39 -8.58 -11.88
C ALA A 17 -17.45 -8.75 -10.78
N ASN A 18 -17.27 -9.72 -9.87
CA ASN A 18 -18.16 -9.89 -8.71
C ASN A 18 -18.16 -8.68 -7.75
N TYR A 19 -17.11 -7.86 -7.74
CA TYR A 19 -16.99 -6.67 -6.89
C TYR A 19 -17.18 -5.35 -7.67
N THR A 20 -16.58 -5.26 -8.85
CA THR A 20 -16.55 -4.03 -9.67
C THR A 20 -17.68 -3.95 -10.70
N GLY A 21 -18.26 -5.09 -11.10
CA GLY A 21 -19.25 -5.15 -12.17
C GLY A 21 -18.70 -4.65 -13.51
N ARG A 22 -19.39 -3.66 -14.11
CA ARG A 22 -19.02 -3.07 -15.42
C ARG A 22 -17.84 -2.09 -15.33
N SER A 23 -17.53 -1.59 -14.12
CA SER A 23 -16.44 -0.61 -13.91
C SER A 23 -15.05 -1.23 -14.04
N LEU A 24 -14.95 -2.54 -14.28
CA LEU A 24 -13.70 -3.24 -14.57
C LEU A 24 -12.95 -2.63 -15.77
N THR A 25 -13.65 -2.11 -16.76
CA THR A 25 -13.01 -1.48 -17.95
C THR A 25 -12.13 -0.30 -17.55
N GLN A 26 -12.49 0.42 -16.49
CA GLN A 26 -11.71 1.57 -15.99
C GLN A 26 -10.37 1.15 -15.37
N LEU A 27 -10.23 -0.10 -14.93
CA LEU A 27 -8.96 -0.63 -14.41
C LEU A 27 -7.95 -0.97 -15.52
N ILE A 28 -8.43 -1.14 -16.75
CA ILE A 28 -7.61 -1.55 -17.90
C ILE A 28 -7.37 -0.37 -18.84
N ALA A 29 -8.35 0.54 -18.91
CA ALA A 29 -8.25 1.75 -19.73
C ALA A 29 -7.01 2.56 -19.33
N PRO A 30 -6.28 3.12 -20.31
CA PRO A 30 -5.23 4.09 -20.03
C PRO A 30 -5.85 5.27 -19.27
N SER A 31 -5.12 5.82 -18.29
CA SER A 31 -5.52 7.07 -17.67
C SER A 31 -5.54 8.15 -18.75
N ASP A 32 -6.68 8.85 -18.91
CA ASP A 32 -6.98 9.84 -19.97
C ASP A 32 -5.99 11.03 -20.11
N SER A 33 -4.86 11.03 -19.39
CA SER A 33 -3.94 12.17 -19.25
C SER A 33 -2.57 12.00 -19.91
N SER A 34 -2.23 10.85 -20.49
CA SER A 34 -0.97 10.67 -21.22
C SER A 34 -1.16 9.83 -22.49
N ASP A 35 -0.82 10.41 -23.64
CA ASP A 35 -0.83 9.76 -24.97
C ASP A 35 0.24 8.65 -25.13
N ASP A 36 0.91 8.28 -24.04
CA ASP A 36 1.95 7.25 -24.03
C ASP A 36 1.35 5.87 -23.75
N ASP A 37 1.32 5.01 -24.77
CA ASP A 37 0.91 3.59 -24.68
C ASP A 37 1.63 2.78 -23.57
N ASN A 38 2.76 3.29 -23.08
CA ASN A 38 3.60 2.67 -22.05
C ASN A 38 3.08 2.82 -20.61
N ASP A 39 2.12 3.72 -20.36
CA ASP A 39 1.58 3.96 -19.01
C ASP A 39 0.32 3.16 -18.69
N ARG A 40 -0.18 2.36 -19.64
CA ARG A 40 -1.29 1.44 -19.40
C ARG A 40 -0.98 0.44 -18.28
N HIS A 41 -2.00 0.10 -17.50
CA HIS A 41 -1.88 -0.94 -16.49
C HIS A 41 -2.07 -2.34 -17.09
N VAL A 42 -1.22 -3.28 -16.66
CA VAL A 42 -1.21 -4.68 -17.11
C VAL A 42 -1.13 -5.62 -15.92
N PHE A 43 -1.74 -6.79 -16.08
CA PHE A 43 -1.62 -7.89 -15.13
C PHE A 43 -0.46 -8.81 -15.54
N ARG A 44 0.43 -9.09 -14.59
CA ARG A 44 1.56 -10.04 -14.77
C ARG A 44 1.51 -11.10 -13.70
N LEU A 45 2.00 -12.29 -14.04
CA LEU A 45 2.08 -13.42 -13.13
C LEU A 45 3.54 -13.73 -12.77
N HIS A 46 3.77 -13.93 -11.47
CA HIS A 46 5.03 -14.42 -10.92
C HIS A 46 4.74 -15.39 -9.77
N GLU A 47 5.37 -16.57 -9.79
CA GLU A 47 5.23 -17.62 -8.76
C GLU A 47 3.79 -17.96 -8.30
N SER A 48 2.80 -17.80 -9.18
CA SER A 48 1.35 -18.00 -8.95
C SER A 48 0.61 -16.81 -8.33
N ARG A 49 1.27 -15.68 -8.11
CA ARG A 49 0.68 -14.39 -7.71
C ARG A 49 0.49 -13.50 -8.94
N VAL A 50 -0.60 -12.75 -8.93
CA VAL A 50 -0.93 -11.77 -9.97
C VAL A 50 -0.66 -10.39 -9.44
N TYR A 51 0.10 -9.62 -10.20
CA TYR A 51 0.49 -8.26 -9.90
C TYR A 51 -0.17 -7.30 -10.91
N TYR A 52 -0.66 -6.18 -10.40
CA TYR A 52 -1.17 -5.05 -11.15
C TYR A 52 -0.09 -3.98 -11.23
N VAL A 53 0.37 -3.69 -12.45
CA VAL A 53 1.59 -2.89 -12.69
C VAL A 53 1.42 -2.07 -13.96
N ARG A 54 2.07 -0.91 -14.06
CA ARG A 54 2.26 -0.19 -15.33
C ARG A 54 3.11 -0.99 -16.33
N LEU A 55 2.82 -0.86 -17.62
CA LEU A 55 3.52 -1.59 -18.68
C LEU A 55 5.02 -1.26 -18.73
N SER A 56 5.39 0.02 -18.58
CA SER A 56 6.78 0.47 -18.49
C SER A 56 7.58 -0.29 -17.43
N LEU A 57 7.05 -0.40 -16.22
CA LEU A 57 7.68 -1.14 -15.12
C LEU A 57 7.72 -2.65 -15.38
N ALA A 58 6.67 -3.22 -15.97
CA ALA A 58 6.65 -4.64 -16.32
C ALA A 58 7.72 -5.00 -17.37
N ASN A 59 8.02 -4.09 -18.29
CA ASN A 59 9.07 -4.28 -19.30
C ASN A 59 10.46 -4.18 -18.68
N LEU A 60 10.69 -3.25 -17.74
CA LEU A 60 11.96 -3.19 -17.00
C LEU A 60 12.20 -4.42 -16.12
N ALA A 61 11.12 -4.96 -15.54
CA ALA A 61 11.17 -6.14 -14.70
C ALA A 61 11.65 -7.42 -15.41
N THR A 62 11.69 -7.46 -16.75
CA THR A 62 12.21 -8.61 -17.49
C THR A 62 13.72 -8.74 -17.37
N ALA A 63 14.43 -7.68 -17.01
CA ALA A 63 15.88 -7.70 -16.80
C ALA A 63 16.30 -8.45 -15.51
N VAL A 64 15.38 -8.63 -14.56
CA VAL A 64 15.65 -9.28 -13.27
C VAL A 64 15.33 -10.78 -13.37
N ALA A 65 16.26 -11.61 -12.87
CA ALA A 65 16.07 -13.06 -12.80
C ALA A 65 14.86 -13.42 -11.93
N ARG A 66 14.17 -14.51 -12.28
CA ARG A 66 12.91 -14.93 -11.62
C ARG A 66 13.07 -15.11 -10.10
N ASP A 67 14.15 -15.75 -9.69
CA ASP A 67 14.41 -16.11 -8.29
C ASP A 67 14.80 -14.90 -7.43
N ASN A 68 15.30 -13.83 -8.06
CA ASN A 68 15.66 -12.58 -7.40
C ASN A 68 14.48 -11.61 -7.31
N LEU A 69 13.42 -11.83 -8.09
CA LEU A 69 12.26 -10.95 -8.14
C LEU A 69 11.21 -11.39 -7.11
N LEU A 70 10.94 -10.54 -6.12
CA LEU A 70 10.06 -10.88 -4.99
C LEU A 70 8.62 -10.42 -5.22
N SER A 71 8.44 -9.13 -5.48
CA SER A 71 7.15 -8.52 -5.75
C SER A 71 7.33 -7.29 -6.63
N LEU A 72 6.28 -6.89 -7.33
CA LEU A 72 6.32 -5.70 -8.15
C LEU A 72 4.93 -5.09 -8.28
N GLY A 73 4.78 -3.82 -7.93
CA GLY A 73 3.50 -3.13 -7.93
C GLY A 73 2.52 -3.72 -6.90
N THR A 74 1.23 -3.69 -7.22
CA THR A 74 0.18 -4.12 -6.30
C THR A 74 -0.15 -5.59 -6.51
N CYS A 75 0.00 -6.42 -5.49
CA CYS A 75 -0.47 -7.80 -5.53
C CYS A 75 -2.00 -7.83 -5.53
N VAL A 76 -2.62 -8.44 -6.54
CA VAL A 76 -4.09 -8.55 -6.60
C VAL A 76 -4.55 -9.82 -5.89
N GLY A 77 -3.78 -10.89 -6.01
CA GLY A 77 -4.20 -12.20 -5.55
C GLY A 77 -3.27 -13.31 -5.99
N LYS A 78 -3.69 -14.54 -5.72
CA LYS A 78 -2.96 -15.74 -6.13
C LYS A 78 -3.88 -16.80 -6.70
N PHE A 79 -3.34 -17.58 -7.62
CA PHE A 79 -3.96 -18.80 -8.08
C PHE A 79 -3.74 -19.92 -7.07
N THR A 80 -4.81 -20.66 -6.78
CA THR A 80 -4.74 -21.90 -6.02
C THR A 80 -4.29 -23.03 -6.93
N LYS A 81 -3.83 -24.15 -6.35
CA LYS A 81 -3.51 -25.38 -7.11
C LYS A 81 -4.69 -25.89 -7.94
N THR A 82 -5.92 -25.62 -7.50
CA THR A 82 -7.17 -25.95 -8.21
C THR A 82 -7.50 -24.97 -9.34
N GLY A 83 -6.65 -23.98 -9.63
CA GLY A 83 -6.89 -22.97 -10.66
C GLY A 83 -7.88 -21.87 -10.28
N LYS A 84 -8.44 -21.89 -9.06
CA LYS A 84 -9.30 -20.81 -8.56
C LYS A 84 -8.47 -19.61 -8.13
N PHE A 85 -8.91 -18.40 -8.47
CA PHE A 85 -8.28 -17.16 -8.05
C PHE A 85 -8.76 -16.72 -6.66
N ARG A 86 -7.81 -16.49 -5.74
CA ARG A 86 -8.06 -15.91 -4.41
C ARG A 86 -7.56 -14.47 -4.40
N LEU A 87 -8.46 -13.54 -4.11
CA LEU A 87 -8.17 -12.12 -3.99
C LEU A 87 -7.45 -11.87 -2.65
N HIS A 88 -6.43 -11.00 -2.67
CA HIS A 88 -5.74 -10.53 -1.47
C HIS A 88 -6.23 -9.14 -1.07
N ILE A 89 -6.09 -8.81 0.21
CA ILE A 89 -6.46 -7.50 0.75
C ILE A 89 -5.69 -6.34 0.12
N THR A 90 -4.48 -6.59 -0.37
CA THR A 90 -3.65 -5.63 -1.11
C THR A 90 -4.32 -5.06 -2.36
N ALA A 91 -5.33 -5.75 -2.91
CA ALA A 91 -6.11 -5.26 -4.05
C ALA A 91 -7.17 -4.22 -3.66
N LEU A 92 -7.37 -3.95 -2.37
CA LEU A 92 -8.47 -3.13 -1.87
C LEU A 92 -8.41 -1.70 -2.41
N ASP A 93 -7.25 -1.07 -2.42
CA ASP A 93 -7.09 0.32 -2.87
C ASP A 93 -7.44 0.49 -4.36
N VAL A 94 -7.13 -0.55 -5.16
CA VAL A 94 -7.44 -0.56 -6.59
C VAL A 94 -8.93 -0.84 -6.84
N ILE A 95 -9.57 -1.65 -6.00
CA ILE A 95 -10.97 -2.10 -6.22
C ILE A 95 -11.99 -1.18 -5.56
N ALA A 96 -11.69 -0.60 -4.39
CA ALA A 96 -12.63 0.17 -3.59
C ALA A 96 -13.28 1.37 -4.32
N PRO A 97 -12.54 2.15 -5.14
CA PRO A 97 -13.13 3.24 -5.91
C PRO A 97 -14.16 2.76 -6.94
N HIS A 98 -13.90 1.60 -7.58
CA HIS A 98 -14.72 1.04 -8.66
C HIS A 98 -15.74 0.01 -8.18
N ALA A 99 -15.89 -0.18 -6.87
CA ALA A 99 -16.81 -1.15 -6.29
C ALA A 99 -18.27 -0.79 -6.56
N ARG A 100 -19.04 -1.74 -7.07
CA ARG A 100 -20.47 -1.57 -7.35
C ARG A 100 -21.31 -1.51 -6.08
N TYR A 101 -21.03 -2.42 -5.15
CA TYR A 101 -21.77 -2.55 -3.90
C TYR A 101 -20.85 -2.26 -2.72
N LYS A 102 -21.29 -1.34 -1.86
CA LYS A 102 -20.57 -0.86 -0.70
C LYS A 102 -21.42 -1.05 0.55
N LEU A 103 -20.77 -1.48 1.62
CA LEU A 103 -21.39 -1.67 2.94
C LEU A 103 -20.58 -0.89 3.97
N TRP A 104 -21.24 0.03 4.67
CA TRP A 104 -20.63 0.85 5.70
C TRP A 104 -20.91 0.27 7.08
N ILE A 105 -19.85 0.06 7.85
CA ILE A 105 -19.90 -0.47 9.21
C ILE A 105 -19.84 0.70 10.20
N LYS A 106 -20.66 0.63 11.26
CA LYS A 106 -20.61 1.55 12.40
C LYS A 106 -19.34 1.30 13.24
N PRO A 107 -18.80 2.31 13.95
CA PRO A 107 -17.60 2.15 14.78
C PRO A 107 -17.65 0.96 15.75
N ASN A 108 -18.82 0.67 16.33
CA ASN A 108 -19.02 -0.47 17.24
C ASN A 108 -18.72 -1.85 16.60
N GLY A 109 -18.80 -1.95 15.28
CA GLY A 109 -18.59 -3.18 14.52
C GLY A 109 -17.29 -3.23 13.72
N GLU A 110 -16.48 -2.18 13.73
CA GLU A 110 -15.21 -2.12 12.99
C GLU A 110 -14.18 -3.07 13.59
N MET A 111 -13.97 -3.01 14.90
CA MET A 111 -13.03 -3.89 15.60
C MET A 111 -13.38 -5.37 15.43
N PRO A 112 -14.65 -5.83 15.66
CA PRO A 112 -15.03 -7.21 15.37
C PRO A 112 -14.72 -7.65 13.93
N PHE A 113 -14.90 -6.77 12.95
CA PHE A 113 -14.62 -7.08 11.55
C PHE A 113 -13.11 -7.22 11.27
N LEU A 114 -12.30 -6.28 11.76
CA LEU A 114 -10.83 -6.30 11.61
C LEU A 114 -10.18 -7.50 12.34
N TYR A 115 -10.79 -7.98 13.42
CA TYR A 115 -10.38 -9.22 14.07
C TYR A 115 -10.87 -10.49 13.37
N GLY A 116 -11.49 -10.36 12.20
CA GLY A 116 -11.89 -11.47 11.34
C GLY A 116 -13.30 -12.01 11.61
N GLY A 117 -14.12 -11.27 12.36
CA GLY A 117 -15.53 -11.55 12.54
C GLY A 117 -16.36 -11.22 11.30
N ASN A 118 -17.55 -11.84 11.21
CA ASN A 118 -18.52 -11.51 10.17
C ASN A 118 -19.31 -10.24 10.53
N VAL A 119 -19.89 -9.59 9.53
CA VAL A 119 -20.70 -8.39 9.74
C VAL A 119 -22.12 -8.80 10.12
N VAL A 120 -22.54 -8.44 11.33
CA VAL A 120 -23.93 -8.60 11.80
C VAL A 120 -24.76 -7.37 11.51
N LYS A 121 -26.08 -7.53 11.47
CA LYS A 121 -27.02 -6.45 11.15
C LYS A 121 -26.89 -5.24 12.09
N ALA A 122 -26.64 -5.46 13.39
CA ALA A 122 -26.46 -4.39 14.37
C ALA A 122 -25.34 -3.40 13.98
N HIS A 123 -24.30 -3.91 13.31
CA HIS A 123 -23.10 -3.17 12.92
C HIS A 123 -23.24 -2.44 11.59
N VAL A 124 -24.28 -2.74 10.81
CA VAL A 124 -24.51 -2.06 9.52
C VAL A 124 -25.00 -0.64 9.75
N GLY A 125 -24.28 0.33 9.18
CA GLY A 125 -24.63 1.74 9.17
C GLY A 125 -25.39 2.12 7.92
N ARG A 126 -24.69 2.15 6.79
CA ARG A 126 -25.25 2.43 5.44
C ARG A 126 -24.99 1.24 4.53
N TRP A 127 -25.83 1.08 3.52
CA TRP A 127 -25.68 0.01 2.54
C TRP A 127 -26.21 0.48 1.19
N SER A 128 -25.47 0.19 0.12
CA SER A 128 -25.95 0.31 -1.25
C SER A 128 -27.30 -0.39 -1.45
N GLU A 129 -28.19 0.25 -2.20
CA GLU A 129 -29.47 -0.33 -2.59
C GLU A 129 -29.27 -1.42 -3.66
N ASP A 130 -30.29 -2.27 -3.84
CA ASP A 130 -30.32 -3.33 -4.87
C ASP A 130 -29.13 -4.30 -4.88
N CYS A 131 -28.58 -4.62 -3.70
CA CYS A 131 -27.57 -5.66 -3.58
C CYS A 131 -28.24 -7.05 -3.49
N PRO A 132 -27.99 -7.96 -4.44
CA PRO A 132 -28.49 -9.32 -4.37
C PRO A 132 -27.74 -10.13 -3.32
N GLU A 133 -28.26 -11.32 -3.04
CA GLU A 133 -27.59 -12.29 -2.17
C GLU A 133 -26.33 -12.83 -2.84
N HIS A 134 -25.36 -13.26 -2.05
CA HIS A 134 -24.13 -13.90 -2.51
C HIS A 134 -23.29 -13.07 -3.49
N SER A 135 -23.43 -11.75 -3.43
CA SER A 135 -22.70 -10.80 -4.26
C SER A 135 -21.49 -10.25 -3.51
N GLY A 136 -20.42 -9.92 -4.26
CA GLY A 136 -19.24 -9.31 -3.70
C GLY A 136 -19.52 -7.87 -3.26
N VAL A 137 -19.16 -7.55 -2.01
CA VAL A 137 -19.28 -6.20 -1.44
C VAL A 137 -17.93 -5.73 -0.92
N VAL A 138 -17.67 -4.43 -1.09
CA VAL A 138 -16.56 -3.76 -0.39
C VAL A 138 -17.10 -3.18 0.90
N ILE A 139 -16.39 -3.46 1.99
CA ILE A 139 -16.73 -3.04 3.33
C ILE A 139 -15.92 -1.80 3.66
N LEU A 140 -16.60 -0.75 4.08
CA LEU A 140 -16.03 0.54 4.45
C LEU A 140 -16.41 0.89 5.89
N ALA A 141 -15.60 1.73 6.52
CA ALA A 141 -15.97 2.42 7.75
C ALA A 141 -16.90 3.60 7.45
N MET A 142 -17.49 4.23 8.47
CA MET A 142 -18.42 5.36 8.28
C MET A 142 -17.76 6.61 7.68
N ASP A 143 -16.43 6.66 7.68
CA ASP A 143 -15.56 7.72 7.14
C ASP A 143 -15.14 7.47 5.67
N ASP A 144 -15.76 6.48 5.01
CA ASP A 144 -15.41 6.03 3.66
C ASP A 144 -14.01 5.38 3.52
N THR A 145 -13.36 5.03 4.65
CA THR A 145 -12.13 4.25 4.64
C THR A 145 -12.42 2.79 4.29
N PRO A 146 -11.76 2.18 3.28
CA PRO A 146 -12.01 0.80 2.91
C PRO A 146 -11.37 -0.16 3.94
N LEU A 147 -12.18 -1.05 4.51
CA LEU A 147 -11.75 -2.01 5.54
C LEU A 147 -11.50 -3.40 4.98
N GLY A 148 -12.18 -3.79 3.90
CA GLY A 148 -11.99 -5.11 3.32
C GLY A 148 -13.05 -5.57 2.33
N PHE A 149 -13.00 -6.87 2.04
CA PHE A 149 -13.92 -7.56 1.13
C PHE A 149 -14.91 -8.43 1.90
N GLY A 150 -16.15 -8.43 1.43
CA GLY A 150 -17.20 -9.31 1.92
C GLY A 150 -18.02 -9.93 0.80
N VAL A 151 -18.87 -10.88 1.18
CA VAL A 151 -19.92 -11.44 0.34
C VAL A 151 -21.23 -11.31 1.10
N THR A 152 -22.28 -10.83 0.44
CA THR A 152 -23.59 -10.70 1.08
C THR A 152 -24.18 -12.07 1.42
N ALA A 153 -24.68 -12.21 2.65
CA ALA A 153 -25.43 -13.39 3.07
C ALA A 153 -26.91 -13.27 2.70
N ARG A 154 -27.41 -12.03 2.65
CA ARG A 154 -28.82 -11.68 2.45
C ARG A 154 -28.94 -10.48 1.53
N SER A 155 -30.07 -10.38 0.84
CA SER A 155 -30.38 -9.21 0.01
C SER A 155 -30.61 -7.96 0.87
N THR A 156 -30.50 -6.78 0.26
CA THR A 156 -30.77 -5.50 0.95
C THR A 156 -32.19 -5.40 1.47
N ALA A 157 -33.16 -5.93 0.71
CA ALA A 157 -34.58 -5.95 1.09
C ALA A 157 -34.82 -6.86 2.30
N GLU A 158 -34.21 -8.04 2.33
CA GLU A 158 -34.33 -8.96 3.45
C GLU A 158 -33.59 -8.45 4.68
N ALA A 159 -32.41 -7.88 4.51
CA ALA A 159 -31.60 -7.41 5.62
C ALA A 159 -32.18 -6.22 6.39
N ARG A 160 -33.26 -5.59 5.91
CA ARG A 160 -34.05 -4.62 6.68
C ARG A 160 -34.95 -5.29 7.73
N LYS A 161 -35.34 -6.55 7.50
CA LYS A 161 -36.28 -7.31 8.33
C LYS A 161 -35.58 -8.27 9.30
N LEU A 162 -34.28 -8.47 9.16
CA LEU A 162 -33.50 -9.41 9.98
C LEU A 162 -33.30 -8.91 11.41
N GLU A 163 -33.11 -9.88 12.31
CA GLU A 163 -32.70 -9.62 13.69
C GLU A 163 -31.30 -8.97 13.73
N PRO A 164 -31.02 -8.05 14.68
CA PRO A 164 -29.72 -7.40 14.84
C PRO A 164 -28.52 -8.34 14.95
N THR A 165 -28.71 -9.55 15.48
CA THR A 165 -27.65 -10.57 15.66
C THR A 165 -27.35 -11.36 14.39
N THR A 166 -28.23 -11.31 13.39
CA THR A 166 -28.08 -12.10 12.17
C THR A 166 -26.92 -11.58 11.32
N VAL A 167 -26.15 -12.51 10.75
CA VAL A 167 -25.05 -12.20 9.82
C VAL A 167 -25.62 -11.70 8.49
N VAL A 168 -25.10 -10.56 8.06
CA VAL A 168 -25.54 -9.85 6.86
C VAL A 168 -24.51 -9.97 5.74
N ALA A 169 -23.22 -9.93 6.09
CA ALA A 169 -22.14 -10.14 5.13
C ALA A 169 -21.06 -11.05 5.73
N PHE A 170 -20.64 -12.03 4.94
CA PHE A 170 -19.52 -12.89 5.24
C PHE A 170 -18.22 -12.19 4.89
N ARG A 171 -17.30 -12.13 5.84
CA ARG A 171 -15.96 -11.58 5.64
C ARG A 171 -15.18 -12.49 4.68
N GLN A 172 -14.46 -11.89 3.72
CA GLN A 172 -13.54 -12.60 2.83
C GLN A 172 -12.08 -12.24 3.07
N GLY A 173 -11.80 -10.98 3.40
CA GLY A 173 -10.49 -10.46 3.75
C GLY A 173 -10.63 -9.06 4.34
N ASP A 174 -9.73 -8.67 5.22
CA ASP A 174 -9.77 -7.36 5.90
C ASP A 174 -8.36 -6.83 6.17
N VAL A 175 -8.26 -5.53 6.38
CA VAL A 175 -6.98 -4.82 6.59
C VAL A 175 -6.24 -5.30 7.85
N GLY A 176 -6.93 -5.83 8.85
CA GLY A 176 -6.29 -6.45 10.02
C GLY A 176 -5.51 -7.73 9.68
N GLU A 177 -5.64 -8.28 8.46
CA GLU A 177 -4.77 -9.35 7.96
C GLU A 177 -3.30 -8.92 7.90
N TYR A 178 -3.01 -7.63 7.65
CA TYR A 178 -1.62 -7.13 7.63
C TYR A 178 -0.90 -7.36 8.96
N LEU A 179 -1.57 -7.10 10.09
CA LEU A 179 -0.97 -7.27 11.42
C LEU A 179 -0.92 -8.73 11.86
N ARG A 180 -1.81 -9.59 11.35
CA ARG A 180 -1.91 -10.99 11.77
C ARG A 180 -1.00 -11.92 10.97
N GLU A 181 -0.73 -11.58 9.71
CA GLU A 181 0.10 -12.41 8.85
C GLU A 181 1.60 -12.20 9.02
N GLU A 182 2.04 -11.27 9.89
CA GLU A 182 3.47 -11.03 10.21
C GLU A 182 4.13 -12.26 10.87
N ASP A 183 3.42 -12.96 11.75
CA ASP A 183 3.95 -14.09 12.55
C ASP A 183 3.84 -15.46 11.85
N SER A 184 2.87 -15.62 10.94
CA SER A 184 2.72 -16.85 10.19
C SER A 184 3.76 -16.89 9.07
N GLY A 185 4.97 -17.38 9.39
CA GLY A 185 6.19 -17.45 8.57
C GLY A 185 6.12 -18.12 7.19
N LYS A 186 5.08 -17.88 6.38
CA LYS A 186 5.26 -17.68 4.96
C LYS A 186 5.95 -16.34 4.82
N LYS A 187 7.28 -16.34 4.88
CA LYS A 187 8.10 -15.23 4.40
C LYS A 187 7.54 -14.79 3.06
N LEU A 188 6.70 -13.76 3.06
CA LEU A 188 6.71 -12.80 1.98
C LEU A 188 8.08 -12.18 2.12
N PRO A 189 8.98 -12.33 1.15
CA PRO A 189 10.16 -11.52 1.16
C PRO A 189 9.69 -10.08 0.93
N ASP A 190 9.52 -9.37 2.03
CA ASP A 190 9.39 -7.94 2.23
C ASP A 190 8.82 -7.17 1.02
N ALA A 191 7.54 -7.37 0.75
CA ALA A 191 6.77 -6.57 -0.20
C ALA A 191 6.35 -5.23 0.43
N HIS A 192 7.32 -4.50 0.99
CA HIS A 192 7.17 -3.07 1.32
C HIS A 192 8.52 -2.35 1.36
N ILE A 193 9.43 -2.68 0.44
CA ILE A 193 10.53 -1.77 0.13
C ILE A 193 9.98 -0.71 -0.82
N SER A 194 9.62 0.43 -0.24
CA SER A 194 9.46 1.71 -0.93
C SER A 194 10.48 1.80 -2.06
N MET A 195 10.01 2.09 -3.28
CA MET A 195 10.84 2.27 -4.49
C MET A 195 11.95 3.33 -4.32
N ARG A 196 11.97 4.06 -3.19
CA ARG A 196 13.06 4.95 -2.78
C ARG A 196 14.33 4.23 -2.30
N GLN A 197 14.26 2.99 -1.79
CA GLN A 197 15.44 2.33 -1.21
C GLN A 197 16.32 1.63 -2.27
N ILE A 198 15.72 1.04 -3.32
CA ILE A 198 16.49 0.31 -4.35
C ILE A 198 17.28 1.25 -5.27
N LEU A 199 16.83 2.51 -5.43
CA LEU A 199 17.59 3.52 -6.17
C LEU A 199 18.81 4.04 -5.39
N ALA A 200 18.85 3.87 -4.07
CA ALA A 200 20.00 4.29 -3.26
C ALA A 200 21.17 3.29 -3.33
N ASP A 201 20.87 1.99 -3.46
CA ASP A 201 21.89 0.94 -3.29
C ASP A 201 22.47 0.39 -4.60
N HIS A 202 21.88 0.68 -5.77
CA HIS A 202 22.31 0.11 -7.06
C HIS A 202 22.69 1.09 -8.17
N PHE A 203 22.65 2.42 -7.93
CA PHE A 203 23.20 3.39 -8.88
C PHE A 203 24.68 3.70 -8.58
N ILE A 204 25.55 2.80 -9.04
CA ILE A 204 26.98 3.11 -9.23
C ILE A 204 27.07 4.11 -10.38
N TRP A 205 27.18 5.40 -10.06
CA TRP A 205 27.79 6.37 -10.96
C TRP A 205 29.31 6.32 -10.76
N PRO A 206 30.14 6.18 -11.82
CA PRO A 206 31.58 6.14 -11.68
C PRO A 206 32.07 7.51 -11.21
N ARG A 207 32.47 7.61 -9.95
CA ARG A 207 33.10 8.82 -9.42
C ARG A 207 34.49 8.94 -10.04
N CYS A 208 34.59 9.89 -10.96
CA CYS A 208 35.82 10.34 -11.60
C CYS A 208 36.96 10.45 -10.57
N ARG A 209 37.99 9.63 -10.77
CA ARG A 209 39.26 9.63 -10.05
C ARG A 209 39.85 11.05 -10.06
N ARG A 210 40.08 11.64 -8.89
CA ARG A 210 40.97 12.78 -8.72
C ARG A 210 41.69 12.64 -7.38
N ASP A 211 42.96 12.28 -7.48
CA ASP A 211 43.91 12.17 -6.38
C ASP A 211 43.98 13.46 -5.57
N LYS A 212 43.84 13.37 -4.24
CA LYS A 212 44.60 14.17 -3.26
C LYS A 212 44.72 13.40 -1.95
N GLN A 213 45.96 13.07 -1.59
CA GLN A 213 46.38 12.56 -0.29
C GLN A 213 46.06 13.57 0.81
N VAL A 214 45.43 13.14 1.91
CA VAL A 214 45.56 13.80 3.22
C VAL A 214 45.56 12.71 4.30
N THR A 215 46.63 12.68 5.08
CA THR A 215 46.92 11.78 6.19
C THR A 215 46.14 12.15 7.45
N THR A 216 45.57 11.17 8.17
CA THR A 216 45.11 11.34 9.55
C THR A 216 45.77 10.30 10.47
N PRO A 217 46.26 10.69 11.67
CA PRO A 217 46.93 9.77 12.59
C PRO A 217 45.93 9.02 13.47
N ASN A 218 46.40 7.84 13.89
CA ASN A 218 45.73 6.82 14.69
C ASN A 218 45.72 7.21 16.19
N VAL A 219 44.56 7.24 16.85
CA VAL A 219 44.47 7.28 18.33
C VAL A 219 43.37 6.31 18.78
N ARG A 220 43.74 5.34 19.63
CA ARG A 220 42.83 4.40 20.31
C ARG A 220 42.29 5.02 21.61
N PRO A 221 41.06 4.73 22.05
CA PRO A 221 40.56 5.21 23.34
C PRO A 221 40.94 4.25 24.49
N ASP A 222 41.38 4.82 25.61
CA ASP A 222 41.66 4.12 26.87
C ASP A 222 40.39 3.96 27.73
N PRO A 223 40.28 2.90 28.57
CA PRO A 223 39.09 2.60 29.35
C PRO A 223 39.28 2.92 30.84
N SER A 224 38.90 4.12 31.28
CA SER A 224 38.70 4.40 32.71
C SER A 224 37.90 5.69 32.91
N ALA A 225 36.57 5.57 33.01
CA ALA A 225 35.76 6.57 33.70
C ALA A 225 34.46 5.90 34.18
N GLU A 226 34.29 5.99 35.48
CA GLU A 226 33.41 5.26 36.37
C GLU A 226 32.00 5.86 36.37
N TRP A 227 31.00 5.02 36.64
CA TRP A 227 29.58 5.38 36.69
C TRP A 227 29.24 5.94 38.08
N ASP A 228 28.82 7.21 38.15
CA ASP A 228 28.13 7.74 39.33
C ASP A 228 26.76 8.34 38.98
N VAL A 229 25.76 7.79 39.66
CA VAL A 229 24.34 8.11 39.60
C VAL A 229 24.02 9.06 40.76
N LEU A 230 23.45 10.25 40.51
CA LEU A 230 22.69 10.98 41.54
C LEU A 230 21.52 11.80 40.99
N ARG A 231 20.55 11.98 41.89
CA ARG A 231 19.11 12.25 41.75
C ARG A 231 18.74 13.77 41.76
N PRO A 232 17.45 14.13 41.62
CA PRO A 232 17.00 15.44 41.11
C PRO A 232 16.81 16.52 42.18
N GLY A 233 16.98 17.77 41.73
CA GLY A 233 16.49 18.98 42.41
C GLY A 233 17.60 19.95 42.84
N GLN A 234 17.88 20.98 42.03
CA GLN A 234 18.12 22.35 42.51
C GLN A 234 18.15 23.36 41.34
N SER A 235 18.10 24.63 41.73
CA SER A 235 17.39 25.76 41.12
C SER A 235 18.04 26.49 39.94
N VAL A 236 17.16 27.14 39.19
CA VAL A 236 17.37 28.23 38.21
C VAL A 236 18.48 29.21 38.59
N GLY A 237 19.42 29.40 37.65
CA GLY A 237 20.40 30.47 37.63
C GLY A 237 20.65 30.88 36.17
N SER A 238 20.28 32.10 35.84
CA SER A 238 20.47 32.75 34.54
C SER A 238 21.94 33.05 34.26
N THR A 239 22.47 32.57 33.13
CA THR A 239 23.70 33.11 32.54
C THR A 239 23.60 33.08 31.03
N SER A 240 23.59 34.28 30.45
CA SER A 240 23.79 34.61 29.05
C SER A 240 25.07 33.99 28.51
N PHE A 241 24.97 33.35 27.34
CA PHE A 241 26.14 32.89 26.58
C PHE A 241 26.24 33.63 25.26
N ASP A 242 27.38 34.32 25.13
CA ASP A 242 27.86 35.06 23.98
C ASP A 242 27.89 34.20 22.71
N THR A 243 27.38 34.77 21.62
CA THR A 243 27.54 34.27 20.25
C THR A 243 28.84 34.80 19.66
N SER A 244 29.84 33.94 19.45
CA SER A 244 30.90 34.22 18.47
C SER A 244 31.56 32.95 17.92
N PHE A 245 31.88 33.04 16.61
CA PHE A 245 32.51 32.08 15.68
C PHE A 245 31.59 31.09 14.92
N PRO A 246 31.95 30.72 13.68
CA PRO A 246 32.19 31.57 12.51
C PRO A 246 31.38 31.11 11.28
N GLY A 247 31.36 31.95 10.24
CA GLY A 247 30.44 31.85 9.12
C GLY A 247 30.51 30.60 8.24
N TYR A 248 29.36 30.34 7.61
CA TYR A 248 29.24 29.83 6.25
C TYR A 248 28.14 30.61 5.53
N VAL A 249 28.54 31.27 4.45
CA VAL A 249 27.71 32.09 3.56
C VAL A 249 26.96 31.15 2.63
N PHE A 250 25.62 31.20 2.64
CA PHE A 250 24.82 30.72 1.52
C PHE A 250 24.46 31.92 0.64
N HIS A 251 25.06 31.96 -0.55
CA HIS A 251 24.68 32.86 -1.63
C HIS A 251 23.24 32.54 -2.05
N LEU A 252 22.31 33.45 -1.79
CA LEU A 252 21.01 33.52 -2.45
C LEU A 252 21.24 34.17 -3.82
N ASP A 253 21.07 33.37 -4.87
CA ASP A 253 21.19 33.85 -6.24
C ASP A 253 19.92 34.63 -6.62
N SER A 254 20.13 35.87 -7.06
CA SER A 254 19.11 36.85 -7.40
C SER A 254 18.67 36.67 -8.85
N THR A 255 17.81 35.69 -9.13
CA THR A 255 17.19 35.53 -10.47
C THR A 255 15.73 35.07 -10.46
N LEU A 256 15.02 35.23 -9.33
CA LEU A 256 13.61 34.83 -9.19
C LEU A 256 12.66 36.00 -8.82
N THR A 257 13.01 37.22 -9.25
CA THR A 257 12.12 38.40 -9.14
C THR A 257 11.71 38.98 -10.51
N ALA A 258 12.08 38.32 -11.62
CA ALA A 258 11.84 38.84 -12.97
C ALA A 258 10.88 37.98 -13.83
N TRP A 259 10.28 36.92 -13.29
CA TRP A 259 9.41 36.02 -14.08
C TRP A 259 7.94 35.95 -13.62
N LEU A 260 7.54 36.75 -12.62
CA LEU A 260 6.16 36.83 -12.12
C LEU A 260 5.45 38.16 -12.48
N SER A 261 5.81 38.80 -13.59
CA SER A 261 5.14 40.03 -14.04
C SER A 261 4.55 39.99 -15.46
N ASN A 262 4.47 38.83 -16.10
CA ASN A 262 3.79 38.68 -17.39
C ASN A 262 2.81 37.51 -17.35
N PHE A 263 1.59 37.78 -16.88
CA PHE A 263 0.29 37.30 -17.39
C PHE A 263 -0.77 37.68 -16.36
N ALA A 264 -1.25 38.92 -16.51
CA ALA A 264 -2.67 39.23 -16.30
C ALA A 264 -3.43 38.82 -17.57
#